data_AF-D8F648-F1
#
_entry.id   AF-D8F648-F1
#
_cell.length_a   1.000
_cell.length_b   1.000
_cell.length_c   1.000
_cell.angle_alpha   90.00
_cell.angle_beta   90.00
_cell.angle_gamma   90.00
#
_symmetry.space_group_name_H-M   'P 1'
#
loop_
_entity.id
_entity.type
_entity.pdbx_description
1 polymer ?
#
loop_
_entity_poly.entity_id
_entity_poly.type
_entity_poly.pdbx_seq_one_letter_code
_entity_poly.pdbx_strand_id
1 'polypeptide(L)'
;MGLSTATGNCCWEIEPETMLFLSKLKEIKIVTGHSEGFTVIKDDTSEPNIQLLTNKNGHDEIFEFLLFKRVFNKPEEINHEKRNNVEEREVSIAFPVGDKPNSAGKLFAYLPVRYDTGFPFIINADFILPSSREDIQDTPWNREWLMPCVGELVYSSLPILKSLPILKENEQLSVPFLHSLAKSVLLLNENNMYYPIAKSVKEAFTALELIPADDGSFVSAGNAKLASADWLRKLLRQEQLRLLYQKELKWVHGDITDKGRHELWKYFREELKVDELTPDGFARRIDLAFLSNQSDQWIIDFYTQLPNQKALWKKGSGSYWDADGPLRKKPFIRIQDGSHVRPFDDDEKPNVYLTTKTLIDAQLKTVKTEIANHDKARQFLLSDLKVPEFDIVAEVIKHVIPKYTSPSLPKTDEHERDIEKILEAFQTDSQEKRKRLKEALQETPFILSWSPTSSDETYRQSDALYFQEKLLEIYFSENSEVGFVSSSYQESALEIFANLGVSSEIRVK
;
A
#
# COMPACT_ATOMS: atom_id res chain seq x y z
N MET A 1 16.48 47.21 57.09
CA MET A 1 15.61 46.73 56.00
C MET A 1 16.52 46.17 54.91
N GLY A 2 16.44 44.88 54.58
CA GLY A 2 17.20 44.35 53.44
C GLY A 2 17.72 42.90 53.55
N LEU A 3 16.97 41.97 54.15
CA LEU A 3 17.37 40.55 54.21
C LEU A 3 16.22 39.53 54.00
N SER A 4 15.08 39.94 53.41
CA SER A 4 13.87 39.10 53.37
C SER A 4 13.41 38.62 51.98
N THR A 5 14.07 38.97 50.88
CA THR A 5 13.51 38.73 49.53
C THR A 5 14.13 37.55 48.76
N ALA A 6 15.20 36.93 49.25
CA ALA A 6 15.84 35.81 48.53
C ALA A 6 15.26 34.43 48.91
N THR A 7 14.75 34.25 50.13
CA THR A 7 14.22 32.95 50.61
C THR A 7 12.75 32.72 50.28
N GLY A 8 12.00 33.76 49.90
CA GLY A 8 10.56 33.67 49.61
C GLY A 8 10.20 33.03 48.26
N ASN A 9 11.13 33.00 47.31
CA ASN A 9 10.88 32.47 45.96
C ASN A 9 11.33 31.00 45.76
N CYS A 10 12.30 30.50 46.53
CA CYS A 10 12.81 29.13 46.36
C CYS A 10 11.81 28.02 46.73
N CYS A 11 10.87 28.26 47.66
CA CYS A 11 9.88 27.25 48.03
C CYS A 11 8.85 26.96 46.92
N TRP A 12 8.73 27.84 45.91
CA TRP A 12 7.79 27.66 44.80
C TRP A 12 8.37 26.86 43.62
N GLU A 13 9.65 26.47 43.70
CA GLU A 13 10.39 25.72 42.67
C GLU A 13 10.35 24.20 42.89
N ILE A 14 9.63 23.69 43.90
CA ILE A 14 9.51 22.23 44.09
C ILE A 14 8.68 21.64 42.97
N GLU A 15 9.33 20.87 42.11
CA GLU A 15 8.68 20.08 41.08
C GLU A 15 7.87 18.94 41.73
N PRO A 16 6.55 18.84 41.48
CA PRO A 16 5.72 17.76 42.00
C PRO A 16 6.30 16.37 41.77
N GLU A 17 6.95 16.17 40.62
CA GLU A 17 7.57 14.92 40.18
C GLU A 17 8.66 14.42 41.13
N THR A 18 9.22 15.30 41.97
CA THR A 18 10.14 14.90 43.06
C THR A 18 9.50 13.85 43.97
N MET A 19 8.19 13.91 44.18
CA MET A 19 7.46 12.94 45.01
C MET A 19 7.49 11.52 44.46
N LEU A 20 7.63 11.34 43.13
CA LEU A 20 7.57 10.02 42.49
C LEU A 20 8.61 9.05 43.05
N PHE A 21 9.81 9.57 43.34
CA PHE A 21 10.97 8.76 43.70
C PHE A 21 11.21 8.66 45.21
N LEU A 22 10.34 9.27 46.02
CA LEU A 22 10.42 9.25 47.48
C LEU A 22 9.49 8.18 48.04
N SER A 23 10.05 7.03 48.42
CA SER A 23 9.28 5.85 48.83
C SER A 23 8.43 6.05 50.10
N LYS A 24 8.89 6.87 51.05
CA LYS A 24 8.23 7.08 52.34
C LYS A 24 7.36 8.34 52.41
N LEU A 25 7.56 9.29 51.51
CA LEU A 25 6.88 10.57 51.55
C LEU A 25 5.57 10.49 50.77
N LYS A 26 4.45 10.83 51.42
CA LYS A 26 3.10 10.81 50.82
C LYS A 26 2.52 12.21 50.59
N GLU A 27 2.97 13.19 51.36
CA GLU A 27 2.48 14.57 51.28
C GLU A 27 3.63 15.55 51.54
N ILE A 28 3.70 16.61 50.72
CA ILE A 28 4.48 17.83 51.00
C ILE A 28 3.50 18.98 51.07
N LYS A 29 3.54 19.75 52.16
CA LYS A 29 2.73 20.96 52.33
C LYS A 29 3.62 22.15 52.70
N ILE A 30 3.64 23.14 51.83
CA ILE A 30 4.32 24.43 52.03
C ILE A 30 3.28 25.46 52.41
N VAL A 31 3.39 25.99 53.63
CA VAL A 31 2.49 27.03 54.16
C VAL A 31 3.24 28.36 54.17
N THR A 32 2.71 29.37 53.49
CA THR A 32 3.22 30.75 53.59
C THR A 32 2.28 31.58 54.47
N GLY A 33 2.80 32.65 55.10
CA GLY A 33 2.05 33.50 56.03
C GLY A 33 0.87 34.28 55.41
N HIS A 34 0.70 34.22 54.09
CA HIS A 34 -0.36 34.88 53.34
C HIS A 34 -1.11 33.86 52.47
N SER A 35 -2.05 33.14 53.09
CA SER A 35 -3.22 32.40 52.56
C SER A 35 -3.12 31.48 51.32
N GLU A 36 -1.99 31.39 50.63
CA GLU A 36 -1.81 30.51 49.49
C GLU A 36 -0.59 29.62 49.74
N GLY A 37 -0.84 28.32 49.80
CA GLY A 37 0.17 27.29 50.00
C GLY A 37 0.37 26.45 48.75
N PHE A 38 1.36 25.57 48.81
CA PHE A 38 1.59 24.54 47.80
C PHE A 38 1.52 23.17 48.48
N THR A 39 0.63 22.32 48.02
CA THR A 39 0.49 20.94 48.53
C THR A 39 0.67 19.96 47.38
N VAL A 40 1.44 18.90 47.60
CA VAL A 40 1.58 17.76 46.69
C VAL A 40 1.27 16.50 47.48
N ILE A 41 0.27 15.74 47.05
CA ILE A 41 -0.11 14.45 47.62
C ILE A 41 0.17 13.38 46.57
N LYS A 42 0.87 12.32 46.98
CA LYS A 42 1.18 11.16 46.14
C LYS A 42 0.25 10.02 46.47
N ASP A 43 -0.52 9.58 45.48
CA ASP A 43 -1.24 8.31 45.49
C ASP A 43 -0.48 7.29 44.65
N ASP A 44 0.06 6.27 45.34
CA ASP A 44 0.78 5.14 44.77
C ASP A 44 0.07 3.80 45.06
N THR A 45 -1.24 3.83 45.34
CA THR A 45 -2.03 2.63 45.64
C THR A 45 -2.27 1.72 44.42
N SER A 46 -2.09 2.27 43.21
CA SER A 46 -2.38 1.61 41.94
C SER A 46 -1.15 1.40 41.05
N GLU A 47 0.01 1.02 41.64
CA GLU A 47 1.25 0.76 40.88
C GLU A 47 0.99 -0.16 39.66
N PRO A 48 1.57 0.15 38.46
CA PRO A 48 2.56 1.19 38.20
C PRO A 48 1.98 2.59 38.01
N ASN A 49 0.66 2.80 38.07
CA ASN A 49 0.04 4.11 37.91
C ASN A 49 0.10 4.91 39.23
N ILE A 50 0.76 6.07 39.18
CA ILE A 50 0.95 6.99 40.29
C ILE A 50 0.26 8.30 39.97
N GLN A 51 -0.55 8.82 40.89
CA GLN A 51 -1.16 10.13 40.77
C GLN A 51 -0.51 11.12 41.75
N LEU A 52 -0.19 12.30 41.25
CA LEU A 52 0.23 13.44 42.06
C LEU A 52 -0.88 14.48 42.03
N LEU A 53 -1.53 14.68 43.17
CA LEU A 53 -2.51 15.73 43.36
C LEU A 53 -1.79 16.96 43.89
N THR A 54 -1.80 18.02 43.11
CA THR A 54 -1.16 19.29 43.45
C THR A 54 -2.22 20.34 43.69
N ASN A 55 -2.07 21.11 44.76
CA ASN A 55 -2.83 22.33 44.98
C ASN A 55 -1.83 23.48 45.03
N LYS A 56 -1.86 24.37 44.03
CA LYS A 56 -1.02 25.56 43.98
C LYS A 56 -1.92 26.78 43.96
N ASN A 57 -1.91 27.54 45.04
CA ASN A 57 -2.70 28.77 45.18
C ASN A 57 -4.21 28.56 44.92
N GLY A 58 -4.76 27.43 45.41
CA GLY A 58 -6.18 27.10 45.21
C GLY A 58 -6.52 26.47 43.86
N HIS A 59 -5.54 26.29 42.97
CA HIS A 59 -5.72 25.52 41.73
C HIS A 59 -5.29 24.07 41.94
N ASP A 60 -6.23 23.15 41.77
CA ASP A 60 -5.98 21.72 41.79
C ASP A 60 -5.55 21.23 40.41
N GLU A 61 -4.40 20.56 40.34
CA GLU A 61 -3.96 19.83 39.16
C GLU A 61 -3.57 18.41 39.54
N ILE A 62 -4.01 17.44 38.72
CA ILE A 62 -3.63 16.03 38.84
C ILE A 62 -2.60 15.72 37.76
N PHE A 63 -1.49 15.10 38.14
CA PHE A 63 -0.52 14.53 37.21
C PHE A 63 -0.50 13.02 37.38
N GLU A 64 -0.48 12.30 36.27
CA GLU A 64 -0.48 10.85 36.25
C GLU A 64 0.81 10.35 35.61
N PHE A 65 1.39 9.30 36.19
CA PHE A 65 2.65 8.71 35.74
C PHE A 65 2.63 7.20 35.84
N LEU A 66 3.21 6.54 34.85
CA LEU A 66 3.56 5.12 34.94
C LEU A 66 4.99 4.98 35.44
N LEU A 67 5.14 4.67 36.72
CA LEU A 67 6.42 4.51 37.40
C LEU A 67 6.89 3.06 37.35
N PHE A 68 8.05 2.85 36.74
CA PHE A 68 8.77 1.58 36.75
C PHE A 68 10.04 1.74 37.57
N LYS A 69 10.34 0.75 38.42
CA LYS A 69 11.53 0.74 39.28
C LYS A 69 12.11 -0.66 39.37
N ARG A 70 13.42 -0.78 39.46
CA ARG A 70 14.14 -2.04 39.65
C ARG A 70 15.44 -1.80 40.41
N VAL A 71 15.80 -2.73 41.29
CA VAL A 71 17.08 -2.76 41.99
C VAL A 71 18.09 -3.52 41.13
N PHE A 72 19.26 -2.93 40.93
CA PHE A 72 20.36 -3.49 40.15
C PHE A 72 21.61 -3.64 41.02
N ASN A 73 22.31 -4.76 40.87
CA ASN A 73 23.60 -4.98 41.50
C ASN A 73 24.67 -4.15 40.80
N LYS A 74 25.62 -3.61 41.58
CA LYS A 74 26.78 -2.88 41.09
C LYS A 74 27.84 -3.86 40.58
N PRO A 75 28.40 -3.67 39.38
CA PRO A 75 29.59 -4.39 38.95
C PRO A 75 30.76 -4.19 39.93
N GLU A 76 31.56 -5.23 40.17
CA GLU A 76 32.66 -5.18 41.14
C GLU A 76 33.75 -4.17 40.72
N GLU A 77 33.94 -4.01 39.40
CA GLU A 77 34.94 -3.16 38.79
C GLU A 77 34.61 -1.67 38.91
N ILE A 78 33.33 -1.33 39.05
CA ILE A 78 32.84 0.05 39.07
C ILE A 78 32.81 0.55 40.50
N ASN A 79 33.67 1.52 40.82
CA ASN A 79 33.77 2.11 42.15
C ASN A 79 33.84 3.63 42.06
N HIS A 80 33.30 4.32 43.06
CA HIS A 80 33.30 5.78 43.11
C HIS A 80 33.51 6.27 44.55
N GLU A 81 34.42 7.24 44.75
CA GLU A 81 34.83 7.74 46.08
C GLU A 81 33.66 8.23 46.96
N LYS A 82 32.61 8.77 46.33
CA LYS A 82 31.40 9.28 47.01
C LYS A 82 30.39 8.18 47.37
N ARG A 83 30.65 6.91 47.04
CA ARG A 83 29.70 5.80 47.11
C ARG A 83 30.39 4.51 47.59
N ASN A 84 31.11 4.62 48.71
CA ASN A 84 31.75 3.47 49.35
C ASN A 84 30.69 2.49 49.89
N ASN A 85 30.97 1.19 49.79
CA ASN A 85 30.13 0.08 50.30
C ASN A 85 28.71 0.03 49.70
N VAL A 86 28.60 0.38 48.42
CA VAL A 86 27.34 0.29 47.68
C VAL A 86 27.36 -0.96 46.82
N GLU A 87 26.49 -1.93 47.13
CA GLU A 87 26.38 -3.17 46.35
C GLU A 87 25.23 -3.14 45.34
N GLU A 88 24.19 -2.34 45.59
CA GLU A 88 23.02 -2.25 44.74
C GLU A 88 22.37 -0.87 44.77
N ARG A 89 21.64 -0.53 43.70
CA ARG A 89 20.86 0.69 43.59
C ARG A 89 19.55 0.48 42.85
N GLU A 90 18.52 1.20 43.30
CA GLU A 90 17.27 1.33 42.56
C GLU A 90 17.43 2.34 41.42
N VAL A 91 16.97 1.95 40.24
CA VAL A 91 16.79 2.81 39.07
C VAL A 91 15.31 2.86 38.75
N SER A 92 14.82 4.04 38.40
CA SER A 92 13.40 4.27 38.12
C SER A 92 13.22 5.13 36.88
N ILE A 93 12.20 4.83 36.09
CA ILE A 93 11.72 5.66 34.98
C ILE A 93 10.23 5.92 35.15
N ALA A 94 9.78 7.12 34.77
CA ALA A 94 8.36 7.48 34.85
C ALA A 94 7.88 8.02 33.50
N PHE A 95 6.84 7.40 32.94
CA PHE A 95 6.18 7.88 31.72
C PHE A 95 5.00 8.78 32.11
N PRO A 96 4.97 10.06 31.72
CA PRO A 96 3.82 10.91 31.97
C PRO A 96 2.61 10.41 31.20
N VAL A 97 1.44 10.50 31.83
CA VAL A 97 0.16 10.10 31.25
C VAL A 97 -0.64 11.33 30.81
N GLY A 98 -1.07 11.34 29.55
CA GLY A 98 -1.84 12.43 28.94
C GLY A 98 -0.97 13.56 28.35
N ASP A 99 -1.64 14.56 27.75
CA ASP A 99 -1.00 15.67 27.03
C ASP A 99 -0.54 16.80 27.97
N LYS A 100 0.39 16.48 28.89
CA LYS A 100 1.07 17.48 29.72
C LYS A 100 2.54 17.62 29.28
N PRO A 101 2.85 18.56 28.35
CA PRO A 101 4.17 18.62 27.68
C PRO A 101 5.35 18.90 28.61
N ASN A 102 5.13 19.44 29.81
CA ASN A 102 6.18 19.83 30.75
C ASN A 102 6.57 18.74 31.77
N SER A 103 6.02 17.53 31.65
CA SER A 103 6.24 16.43 32.61
C SER A 103 7.15 15.31 32.08
N ALA A 104 7.75 15.47 30.89
CA ALA A 104 8.73 14.56 30.30
C ALA A 104 10.15 15.18 30.31
N GLY A 105 11.17 14.41 29.91
CA GLY A 105 12.54 14.89 29.69
C GLY A 105 13.37 15.10 30.95
N LYS A 106 12.75 15.11 32.13
CA LYS A 106 13.41 15.43 33.40
C LYS A 106 14.38 14.35 33.89
N LEU A 107 15.43 14.79 34.57
CA LEU A 107 16.43 13.93 35.19
C LEU A 107 16.46 14.16 36.71
N PHE A 108 16.51 13.07 37.46
CA PHE A 108 16.56 13.08 38.91
C PHE A 108 17.74 12.24 39.42
N ALA A 109 18.34 12.73 40.50
CA ALA A 109 19.16 11.93 41.39
C ALA A 109 18.59 12.04 42.80
N TYR A 110 17.42 11.41 43.00
CA TYR A 110 16.47 11.60 44.10
C TYR A 110 15.84 13.01 44.20
N LEU A 111 16.53 14.02 43.72
CA LEU A 111 16.08 15.40 43.59
C LEU A 111 16.28 15.87 42.14
N PRO A 112 15.55 16.90 41.68
CA PRO A 112 15.67 17.41 40.31
C PRO A 112 17.12 17.80 39.96
N VAL A 113 17.52 17.47 38.74
CA VAL A 113 18.73 17.95 38.07
C VAL A 113 18.29 18.95 37.01
N ARG A 114 19.02 20.06 36.84
CA ARG A 114 18.66 21.15 35.91
C ARG A 114 19.07 20.80 34.47
N TYR A 115 18.76 19.59 34.04
CA TYR A 115 19.08 19.05 32.73
C TYR A 115 17.84 18.38 32.13
N ASP A 116 17.55 18.73 30.87
CA ASP A 116 16.52 18.08 30.07
C ASP A 116 17.18 17.05 29.15
N THR A 117 16.84 15.78 29.37
CA THR A 117 17.33 14.65 28.59
C THR A 117 16.71 14.57 27.20
N GLY A 118 15.59 15.26 26.98
CA GLY A 118 14.81 15.21 25.75
C GLY A 118 14.06 13.91 25.53
N PHE A 119 14.10 12.93 26.44
CA PHE A 119 13.32 11.70 26.34
C PHE A 119 11.85 11.92 26.71
N PRO A 120 10.90 11.15 26.15
CA PRO A 120 9.48 11.26 26.51
C PRO A 120 9.14 10.65 27.90
N PHE A 121 10.13 10.53 28.79
CA PHE A 121 9.99 9.98 30.13
C PHE A 121 11.00 10.62 31.08
N ILE A 122 10.77 10.46 32.37
CA ILE A 122 11.65 10.92 33.46
C ILE A 122 12.62 9.79 33.82
N ILE A 123 13.88 10.13 34.10
CA ILE A 123 14.90 9.19 34.57
C ILE A 123 15.30 9.54 36.00
N ASN A 124 15.34 8.55 36.89
CA ASN A 124 15.86 8.68 38.25
C ASN A 124 16.83 7.55 38.60
N ALA A 125 18.03 7.90 39.07
CA ALA A 125 18.99 6.96 39.63
C ALA A 125 19.99 7.69 40.56
N ASP A 126 20.81 6.95 41.30
CA ASP A 126 21.87 7.52 42.15
C ASP A 126 23.08 8.05 41.34
N PHE A 127 22.83 8.98 40.42
CA PHE A 127 23.85 9.53 39.53
C PHE A 127 24.87 10.39 40.29
N ILE A 128 26.12 10.34 39.82
CA ILE A 128 27.15 11.29 40.25
C ILE A 128 26.92 12.64 39.55
N LEU A 129 26.85 13.70 40.36
CA LEU A 129 26.60 15.08 39.90
C LEU A 129 27.79 16.01 40.17
N PRO A 130 27.98 17.05 39.32
CA PRO A 130 28.79 18.22 39.67
C PRO A 130 28.07 19.05 40.75
N SER A 131 28.82 19.92 41.42
CA SER A 131 28.28 20.77 42.50
C SER A 131 27.14 21.68 42.04
N SER A 132 27.12 22.09 40.77
CA SER A 132 26.07 22.95 40.19
C SER A 132 24.74 22.23 39.95
N ARG A 133 24.74 20.89 39.84
CA ARG A 133 23.59 20.06 39.42
C ARG A 133 22.96 20.49 38.08
N GLU A 134 23.77 21.06 37.19
CA GLU A 134 23.35 21.45 35.84
C GLU A 134 23.33 20.25 34.86
N ASP A 135 24.00 19.15 35.20
CA ASP A 135 24.02 17.89 34.43
C ASP A 135 24.50 16.73 35.34
N ILE A 136 24.62 15.51 34.81
CA ILE A 136 25.30 14.35 35.41
C ILE A 136 26.75 14.24 34.92
N GLN A 137 27.65 13.72 35.77
CA GLN A 137 29.05 13.53 35.40
C GLN A 137 29.24 12.29 34.52
N ASP A 138 30.07 12.38 33.49
CA ASP A 138 30.47 11.22 32.69
C ASP A 138 31.53 10.39 33.44
N THR A 139 31.07 9.49 34.30
CA THR A 139 31.88 8.59 35.13
C THR A 139 31.50 7.14 34.86
N PRO A 140 32.38 6.14 35.11
CA PRO A 140 32.02 4.73 34.98
C PRO A 140 30.74 4.35 35.75
N TRP A 141 30.53 4.97 36.92
CA TRP A 141 29.30 4.81 37.70
C TRP A 141 28.03 5.16 36.91
N ASN A 142 28.03 6.31 36.23
CA ASN A 142 26.87 6.75 35.45
C ASN A 142 26.81 6.07 34.07
N ARG A 143 27.91 6.08 33.32
CA ARG A 143 27.99 5.63 31.92
C ARG A 143 27.96 4.12 31.78
N GLU A 144 28.72 3.40 32.59
CA GLU A 144 28.95 1.96 32.41
C GLU A 144 28.00 1.10 33.28
N TRP A 145 27.42 1.67 34.33
CA TRP A 145 26.48 0.96 35.19
C TRP A 145 25.05 1.50 35.13
N LEU A 146 24.79 2.71 35.64
CA LEU A 146 23.41 3.18 35.82
C LEU A 146 22.67 3.41 34.49
N MET A 147 23.33 3.96 33.46
CA MET A 147 22.64 4.21 32.18
C MET A 147 22.28 2.92 31.42
N PRO A 148 23.11 1.87 31.40
CA PRO A 148 22.68 0.54 30.99
C PRO A 148 21.48 -0.01 31.77
N CYS A 149 21.44 0.17 33.10
CA CYS A 149 20.28 -0.21 33.91
C CYS A 149 19.01 0.57 33.52
N VAL A 150 19.12 1.87 33.21
CA VAL A 150 18.01 2.66 32.67
C VAL A 150 17.54 2.07 31.33
N GLY A 151 18.48 1.72 30.45
CA GLY A 151 18.17 1.07 29.16
C GLY A 151 17.40 -0.25 29.34
N GLU A 152 17.85 -1.11 30.25
CA GLU A 152 17.16 -2.38 30.56
C GLU A 152 15.74 -2.13 31.09
N LEU A 153 15.56 -1.12 31.94
CA LEU A 153 14.25 -0.77 32.47
C LEU A 153 13.31 -0.27 31.35
N VAL A 154 13.82 0.57 30.44
CA VAL A 154 13.09 1.00 29.23
C VAL A 154 12.68 -0.19 28.36
N TYR A 155 13.60 -1.14 28.10
CA TYR A 155 13.30 -2.36 27.34
C TYR A 155 12.13 -3.14 27.97
N SER A 156 12.16 -3.32 29.30
CA SER A 156 11.14 -4.08 30.01
C SER A 156 9.80 -3.36 30.18
N SER A 157 9.79 -2.01 30.17
CA SER A 157 8.57 -1.22 30.37
C SER A 157 7.75 -1.02 29.10
N LEU A 158 8.39 -0.90 27.92
CA LEU A 158 7.70 -0.67 26.64
C LEU A 158 6.55 -1.66 26.34
N PRO A 159 6.71 -3.00 26.48
CA PRO A 159 5.59 -3.93 26.26
C PRO A 159 4.46 -3.78 27.28
N ILE A 160 4.72 -3.25 28.47
CA ILE A 160 3.69 -2.97 29.47
C ILE A 160 2.87 -1.76 29.04
N LEU A 161 3.50 -0.71 28.48
CA LEU A 161 2.82 0.46 27.91
C LEU A 161 1.86 0.09 26.77
N LYS A 162 2.11 -1.01 26.05
CA LYS A 162 1.17 -1.55 25.05
C LYS A 162 -0.13 -2.10 25.67
N SER A 163 -0.07 -2.59 26.92
CA SER A 163 -1.11 -3.45 27.51
C SER A 163 -2.09 -2.75 28.46
N LEU A 164 -1.75 -1.55 28.94
CA LEU A 164 -2.50 -0.91 30.02
C LEU A 164 -3.83 -0.27 29.53
N PRO A 165 -4.98 -0.56 30.18
CA PRO A 165 -6.29 -0.02 29.77
C PRO A 165 -6.38 1.51 29.77
N ILE A 166 -5.75 2.16 30.76
CA ILE A 166 -5.72 3.63 30.90
C ILE A 166 -5.01 4.31 29.71
N LEU A 167 -4.29 3.53 28.89
CA LEU A 167 -3.57 3.97 27.71
C LEU A 167 -4.35 3.77 26.41
N LYS A 168 -5.46 3.00 26.43
CA LYS A 168 -6.38 2.91 25.29
C LYS A 168 -7.18 4.20 25.10
N GLU A 169 -7.42 4.94 26.19
CA GLU A 169 -8.09 6.24 26.16
C GLU A 169 -7.11 7.40 25.97
N ASN A 170 -5.85 7.25 26.40
CA ASN A 170 -4.85 8.33 26.45
C ASN A 170 -3.62 8.13 25.54
N GLU A 171 -3.61 7.13 24.65
CA GLU A 171 -2.64 6.99 23.55
C GLU A 171 -1.15 7.13 23.95
N GLN A 172 -0.61 6.31 24.87
CA GLN A 172 0.81 6.43 25.27
C GLN A 172 1.82 5.62 24.47
N LEU A 173 1.51 4.41 23.99
CA LEU A 173 2.33 3.80 22.91
C LEU A 173 1.81 4.25 21.55
N SER A 174 1.48 5.53 21.45
CA SER A 174 0.96 6.14 20.25
C SER A 174 2.07 6.54 19.30
N VAL A 175 1.67 6.83 18.06
CA VAL A 175 2.58 7.35 17.05
C VAL A 175 3.30 8.63 17.53
N PRO A 176 2.64 9.61 18.20
CA PRO A 176 3.32 10.74 18.85
C PRO A 176 4.42 10.36 19.86
N PHE A 177 4.16 9.45 20.80
CA PHE A 177 5.16 9.04 21.78
C PHE A 177 6.36 8.37 21.12
N LEU A 178 6.11 7.41 20.22
CA LEU A 178 7.18 6.71 19.52
C LEU A 178 8.00 7.68 18.66
N HIS A 179 7.35 8.70 18.10
CA HIS A 179 8.03 9.75 17.35
C HIS A 179 8.93 10.61 18.24
N SER A 180 8.47 11.01 19.43
CA SER A 180 9.31 11.69 20.41
C SER A 180 10.48 10.81 20.84
N LEU A 181 10.25 9.53 21.15
CA LEU A 181 11.30 8.59 21.51
C LEU A 181 12.34 8.43 20.39
N ALA A 182 11.89 8.23 19.14
CA ALA A 182 12.75 8.11 17.97
C ALA A 182 13.61 9.36 17.77
N LYS A 183 13.00 10.56 17.92
CA LYS A 183 13.70 11.83 17.84
C LYS A 183 14.84 11.92 18.87
N SER A 184 14.60 11.51 20.12
CA SER A 184 15.62 11.55 21.17
C SER A 184 16.76 10.56 20.89
N VAL A 185 16.44 9.31 20.51
CA VAL A 185 17.48 8.27 20.32
C VAL A 185 18.30 8.47 19.04
N LEU A 186 17.74 9.08 17.99
CA LEU A 186 18.46 9.37 16.74
C LEU A 186 19.62 10.37 16.92
N LEU A 187 19.61 11.16 18.00
CA LEU A 187 20.67 12.11 18.31
C LEU A 187 21.86 11.44 19.04
N LEU A 188 21.73 10.17 19.42
CA LEU A 188 22.69 9.46 20.26
C LEU A 188 23.62 8.57 19.43
N ASN A 189 24.89 8.55 19.80
CA ASN A 189 25.92 7.67 19.25
C ASN A 189 26.71 7.01 20.38
N GLU A 190 27.59 6.06 20.07
CA GLU A 190 28.35 5.28 21.04
C GLU A 190 29.18 6.11 22.04
N ASN A 191 29.54 7.34 21.68
CA ASN A 191 30.29 8.24 22.56
C ASN A 191 29.39 8.97 23.56
N ASN A 192 28.07 8.94 23.39
CA ASN A 192 27.12 9.60 24.28
C ASN A 192 26.77 8.69 25.47
N MET A 193 26.79 9.22 26.69
CA MET A 193 26.47 8.48 27.91
C MET A 193 25.06 7.86 27.89
N TYR A 194 24.08 8.49 27.24
CA TYR A 194 22.70 8.01 27.12
C TYR A 194 22.51 6.94 26.02
N TYR A 195 23.55 6.61 25.25
CA TYR A 195 23.49 5.61 24.19
C TYR A 195 22.96 4.22 24.60
N PRO A 196 23.19 3.71 25.83
CA PRO A 196 22.59 2.44 26.26
C PRO A 196 21.05 2.42 26.16
N ILE A 197 20.39 3.59 26.28
CA ILE A 197 18.95 3.72 26.07
C ILE A 197 18.62 3.51 24.59
N ALA A 198 19.34 4.16 23.67
CA ALA A 198 19.14 3.98 22.22
C ALA A 198 19.33 2.52 21.79
N LYS A 199 20.36 1.84 22.34
CA LYS A 199 20.60 0.41 22.12
C LYS A 199 19.42 -0.43 22.59
N SER A 200 18.91 -0.16 23.80
CA SER A 200 17.81 -0.92 24.40
C SER A 200 16.48 -0.71 23.65
N VAL A 201 16.22 0.52 23.18
CA VAL A 201 15.04 0.83 22.34
C VAL A 201 15.13 0.09 21.00
N LYS A 202 16.31 0.07 20.37
CA LYS A 202 16.54 -0.66 19.11
C LYS A 202 16.31 -2.17 19.29
N GLU A 203 16.82 -2.73 20.37
CA GLU A 203 16.61 -4.13 20.73
C GLU A 203 15.13 -4.43 20.98
N ALA A 204 14.42 -3.57 21.72
CA ALA A 204 13.00 -3.71 22.00
C ALA A 204 12.16 -3.75 20.71
N PHE A 205 12.36 -2.80 19.78
CA PHE A 205 11.63 -2.80 18.51
C PHE A 205 11.97 -4.00 17.61
N THR A 206 13.19 -4.54 17.76
CA THR A 206 13.63 -5.70 16.98
C THR A 206 13.01 -7.00 17.51
N ALA A 207 13.02 -7.19 18.83
CA ALA A 207 12.61 -8.43 19.49
C ALA A 207 11.10 -8.49 19.80
N LEU A 208 10.46 -7.34 20.05
CA LEU A 208 9.09 -7.26 20.55
C LEU A 208 8.14 -6.63 19.51
N GLU A 209 6.86 -6.99 19.60
CA GLU A 209 5.81 -6.41 18.76
C GLU A 209 5.36 -5.04 19.30
N LEU A 210 6.15 -4.01 19.03
CA LEU A 210 5.97 -2.64 19.51
C LEU A 210 5.70 -1.61 18.41
N ILE A 211 5.88 -1.96 17.14
CA ILE A 211 5.64 -1.05 16.01
C ILE A 211 4.13 -1.06 15.68
N PRO A 212 3.43 0.09 15.70
CA PRO A 212 2.03 0.16 15.33
C PRO A 212 1.81 -0.23 13.87
N ALA A 213 0.88 -1.14 13.63
CA ALA A 213 0.51 -1.59 12.29
C ALA A 213 -0.76 -0.87 11.77
N ASP A 214 -0.94 -0.84 10.45
CA ASP A 214 -2.08 -0.19 9.77
C ASP A 214 -3.43 -0.86 10.09
N ASP A 215 -3.41 -2.10 10.58
CA ASP A 215 -4.60 -2.86 11.02
C ASP A 215 -4.97 -2.61 12.49
N GLY A 216 -4.27 -1.69 13.19
CA GLY A 216 -4.48 -1.38 14.61
C GLY A 216 -3.78 -2.36 15.57
N SER A 217 -3.10 -3.38 15.06
CA SER A 217 -2.27 -4.27 15.86
C SER A 217 -0.84 -3.74 15.98
N PHE A 218 0.08 -4.57 16.50
CA PHE A 218 1.49 -4.25 16.58
C PHE A 218 2.32 -5.34 15.92
N VAL A 219 3.53 -4.99 15.49
CA VAL A 219 4.47 -5.88 14.81
C VAL A 219 5.90 -5.59 15.25
N SER A 220 6.80 -6.56 15.15
CA SER A 220 8.24 -6.36 15.36
C SER A 220 8.92 -5.85 14.09
N ALA A 221 10.09 -5.23 14.22
CA ALA A 221 10.83 -4.68 13.08
C ALA A 221 11.06 -5.70 11.95
N GLY A 222 11.38 -6.96 12.29
CA GLY A 222 11.63 -8.01 11.31
C GLY A 222 10.42 -8.41 10.46
N ASN A 223 9.21 -8.11 10.92
CA ASN A 223 7.95 -8.43 10.23
C ASN A 223 7.19 -7.16 9.79
N ALA A 224 7.77 -5.98 10.01
CA ALA A 224 7.22 -4.70 9.59
C ALA A 224 7.57 -4.40 8.13
N LYS A 225 6.72 -3.62 7.48
CA LYS A 225 6.95 -3.06 6.15
C LYS A 225 6.48 -1.60 6.10
N LEU A 226 7.29 -0.72 5.53
CA LEU A 226 6.90 0.65 5.25
C LEU A 226 6.31 0.75 3.84
N ALA A 227 5.26 1.54 3.66
CA ALA A 227 4.69 1.82 2.34
C ALA A 227 4.95 3.28 1.99
N SER A 228 5.57 3.54 0.83
CA SER A 228 5.83 4.91 0.39
C SER A 228 4.57 5.59 -0.19
N ALA A 229 3.45 4.86 -0.31
CA ALA A 229 2.20 5.37 -0.85
C ALA A 229 0.99 4.70 -0.18
N ASP A 230 -0.03 5.49 0.15
CA ASP A 230 -1.22 5.01 0.86
C ASP A 230 -2.00 3.94 0.10
N TRP A 231 -2.05 4.04 -1.22
CA TRP A 231 -2.77 3.06 -2.05
C TRP A 231 -2.13 1.67 -1.97
N LEU A 232 -0.82 1.56 -1.68
CA LEU A 232 -0.18 0.26 -1.48
C LEU A 232 -0.71 -0.42 -0.22
N ARG A 233 -0.90 0.33 0.89
CA ARG A 233 -1.48 -0.25 2.12
C ARG A 233 -2.92 -0.68 1.94
N LYS A 234 -3.68 0.09 1.15
CA LYS A 234 -5.09 -0.20 0.84
C LYS A 234 -5.26 -1.40 -0.09
N LEU A 235 -4.40 -1.53 -1.10
CA LEU A 235 -4.46 -2.57 -2.14
C LEU A 235 -3.78 -3.87 -1.70
N LEU A 236 -2.67 -3.79 -0.97
CA LEU A 236 -1.89 -4.94 -0.54
C LEU A 236 -2.21 -5.28 0.91
N ARG A 237 -3.35 -5.94 1.14
CA ARG A 237 -3.70 -6.43 2.48
C ARG A 237 -2.85 -7.66 2.84
N GLN A 238 -3.11 -8.24 4.00
CA GLN A 238 -2.28 -9.32 4.56
C GLN A 238 -2.06 -10.48 3.58
N GLU A 239 -3.11 -10.91 2.87
CA GLU A 239 -3.00 -11.98 1.88
C GLU A 239 -2.08 -11.62 0.71
N GLN A 240 -2.19 -10.41 0.16
CA GLN A 240 -1.33 -9.94 -0.93
C GLN A 240 0.11 -9.77 -0.48
N LEU A 241 0.34 -9.24 0.73
CA LEU A 241 1.70 -9.14 1.30
C LEU A 241 2.33 -10.52 1.45
N ARG A 242 1.56 -11.49 1.96
CA ARG A 242 2.01 -12.88 2.09
C ARG A 242 2.32 -13.51 0.74
N LEU A 243 1.49 -13.30 -0.28
CA LEU A 243 1.75 -13.78 -1.64
C LEU A 243 3.01 -13.13 -2.24
N LEU A 244 3.22 -11.83 -1.99
CA LEU A 244 4.29 -11.05 -2.59
C LEU A 244 5.67 -11.31 -1.95
N TYR A 245 5.71 -11.63 -0.65
CA TYR A 245 6.95 -11.83 0.11
C TYR A 245 7.15 -13.24 0.65
N GLN A 246 6.17 -14.13 0.51
CA GLN A 246 6.17 -15.49 1.07
C GLN A 246 6.46 -15.49 2.58
N LYS A 247 6.03 -14.42 3.26
CA LYS A 247 6.27 -14.16 4.67
C LYS A 247 5.09 -13.39 5.25
N GLU A 248 4.72 -13.68 6.49
CA GLU A 248 3.77 -12.86 7.25
C GLU A 248 4.41 -11.51 7.56
N LEU A 249 3.88 -10.47 6.93
CA LEU A 249 4.32 -9.08 7.09
C LEU A 249 3.12 -8.19 7.35
N LYS A 250 3.34 -7.11 8.09
CA LYS A 250 2.32 -6.08 8.33
C LYS A 250 2.83 -4.72 7.90
N TRP A 251 1.90 -3.92 7.35
CA TRP A 251 2.17 -2.51 7.13
C TRP A 251 2.32 -1.79 8.45
N VAL A 252 3.36 -0.97 8.56
CA VAL A 252 3.46 0.07 9.60
C VAL A 252 2.32 1.06 9.42
N HIS A 253 1.84 1.62 10.53
CA HIS A 253 0.76 2.60 10.58
C HIS A 253 0.96 3.76 9.59
N GLY A 254 -0.12 4.15 8.90
CA GLY A 254 -0.08 5.06 7.77
C GLY A 254 0.42 6.48 8.02
N ASP A 255 0.42 6.94 9.27
CA ASP A 255 0.95 8.25 9.66
C ASP A 255 2.49 8.31 9.66
N ILE A 256 3.17 7.15 9.64
CA ILE A 256 4.62 7.03 9.71
C ILE A 256 5.18 6.96 8.29
N THR A 257 5.49 8.12 7.72
CA THR A 257 5.97 8.28 6.34
C THR A 257 7.14 9.24 6.28
N ASP A 258 7.81 9.37 5.13
CA ASP A 258 8.88 10.37 4.96
C ASP A 258 8.39 11.81 5.25
N LYS A 259 7.12 12.11 4.94
CA LYS A 259 6.51 13.43 5.16
C LYS A 259 5.80 13.56 6.51
N GLY A 260 5.35 12.46 7.09
CA GLY A 260 4.61 12.40 8.34
C GLY A 260 5.42 11.68 9.41
N ARG A 261 5.73 12.36 10.53
CA ARG A 261 6.56 11.77 11.60
C ARG A 261 7.94 11.33 11.09
N HIS A 262 8.60 12.18 10.30
CA HIS A 262 9.85 11.90 9.57
C HIS A 262 10.93 11.22 10.42
N GLU A 263 11.18 11.68 11.65
CA GLU A 263 12.18 11.10 12.56
C GLU A 263 11.86 9.64 12.91
N LEU A 264 10.58 9.28 13.07
CA LEU A 264 10.18 7.89 13.34
C LEU A 264 10.35 7.01 12.10
N TRP A 265 9.92 7.52 10.93
CA TRP A 265 10.13 6.83 9.66
C TRP A 265 11.63 6.62 9.37
N LYS A 266 12.45 7.64 9.60
CA LYS A 266 13.91 7.61 9.44
C LYS A 266 14.52 6.57 10.39
N TYR A 267 14.11 6.55 11.65
CA TYR A 267 14.56 5.56 12.61
C TYR A 267 14.23 4.12 12.16
N PHE A 268 12.99 3.87 11.71
CA PHE A 268 12.61 2.54 11.22
C PHE A 268 13.42 2.12 9.98
N ARG A 269 13.64 3.04 9.04
CA ARG A 269 14.35 2.75 7.79
C ARG A 269 15.87 2.60 8.00
N GLU A 270 16.48 3.53 8.72
CA GLU A 270 17.94 3.62 8.83
C GLU A 270 18.49 2.80 10.01
N GLU A 271 17.83 2.82 11.17
CA GLU A 271 18.31 2.12 12.36
C GLU A 271 17.81 0.68 12.42
N LEU A 272 16.51 0.47 12.23
CA LEU A 272 15.89 -0.87 12.29
C LEU A 272 15.93 -1.63 10.96
N LYS A 273 16.35 -0.97 9.87
CA LYS A 273 16.42 -1.55 8.52
C LYS A 273 15.08 -2.14 8.04
N VAL A 274 13.97 -1.52 8.45
CA VAL A 274 12.63 -1.88 7.96
C VAL A 274 12.53 -1.49 6.48
N ASP A 275 12.27 -2.47 5.62
CA ASP A 275 12.21 -2.27 4.17
C ASP A 275 10.94 -1.50 3.76
N GLU A 276 11.10 -0.61 2.79
CA GLU A 276 10.05 0.25 2.26
C GLU A 276 9.64 -0.18 0.85
N LEU A 277 8.37 -0.53 0.67
CA LEU A 277 7.82 -0.84 -0.65
C LEU A 277 7.37 0.46 -1.33
N THR A 278 7.98 0.74 -2.48
CA THR A 278 7.58 1.82 -3.38
C THR A 278 6.68 1.32 -4.50
N PRO A 279 5.90 2.20 -5.17
CA PRO A 279 5.15 1.86 -6.38
C PRO A 279 5.99 1.13 -7.44
N ASP A 280 7.21 1.61 -7.71
CA ASP A 280 8.14 0.99 -8.65
C ASP A 280 8.61 -0.38 -8.15
N GLY A 281 9.00 -0.49 -6.87
CA GLY A 281 9.39 -1.75 -6.25
C GLY A 281 8.26 -2.80 -6.29
N PHE A 282 7.02 -2.39 -6.06
CA PHE A 282 5.84 -3.24 -6.20
C PHE A 282 5.66 -3.71 -7.65
N ALA A 283 5.65 -2.79 -8.61
CA ALA A 283 5.51 -3.10 -10.02
C ALA A 283 6.61 -4.05 -10.53
N ARG A 284 7.84 -3.94 -10.01
CA ARG A 284 8.95 -4.85 -10.33
C ARG A 284 8.81 -6.22 -9.67
N ARG A 285 8.19 -6.30 -8.50
CA ARG A 285 8.05 -7.55 -7.73
C ARG A 285 6.87 -8.42 -8.17
N ILE A 286 5.76 -7.83 -8.61
CA ILE A 286 4.60 -8.64 -9.05
C ILE A 286 4.91 -9.51 -10.26
N ASP A 287 4.33 -10.69 -10.32
CA ASP A 287 4.45 -11.63 -11.44
C ASP A 287 3.08 -12.17 -11.85
N LEU A 288 3.09 -13.07 -12.84
CA LEU A 288 1.85 -13.68 -13.33
C LEU A 288 1.15 -14.49 -12.23
N ALA A 289 1.90 -15.20 -11.38
CA ALA A 289 1.32 -15.99 -10.29
C ALA A 289 0.59 -15.09 -9.28
N PHE A 290 1.19 -13.97 -8.88
CA PHE A 290 0.56 -12.98 -8.02
C PHE A 290 -0.73 -12.44 -8.65
N LEU A 291 -0.68 -12.02 -9.91
CA LEU A 291 -1.81 -11.40 -10.62
C LEU A 291 -2.97 -12.37 -10.88
N SER A 292 -2.68 -13.63 -11.18
CA SER A 292 -3.69 -14.67 -11.37
C SER A 292 -4.44 -15.00 -10.08
N ASN A 293 -3.80 -14.87 -8.91
CA ASN A 293 -4.45 -15.10 -7.62
C ASN A 293 -5.38 -13.96 -7.16
N GLN A 294 -5.42 -12.83 -7.87
CA GLN A 294 -6.27 -11.70 -7.48
C GLN A 294 -7.70 -11.85 -8.01
N SER A 295 -8.66 -11.27 -7.28
CA SER A 295 -10.04 -11.13 -7.74
C SER A 295 -10.16 -10.05 -8.83
N ASP A 296 -11.25 -10.06 -9.58
CA ASP A 296 -11.49 -9.02 -10.58
C ASP A 296 -11.65 -7.64 -9.92
N GLN A 297 -12.29 -7.57 -8.75
CA GLN A 297 -12.39 -6.33 -7.98
C GLN A 297 -11.02 -5.78 -7.61
N TRP A 298 -10.09 -6.63 -7.18
CA TRP A 298 -8.72 -6.21 -6.87
C TRP A 298 -8.01 -5.66 -8.11
N ILE A 299 -8.20 -6.28 -9.28
CA ILE A 299 -7.61 -5.81 -10.55
C ILE A 299 -8.20 -4.46 -10.95
N ILE A 300 -9.52 -4.27 -10.77
CA ILE A 300 -10.17 -2.97 -10.97
C ILE A 300 -9.53 -1.92 -10.06
N ASP A 301 -9.45 -2.19 -8.76
CA ASP A 301 -8.87 -1.28 -7.77
C ASP A 301 -7.42 -0.95 -8.14
N PHE A 302 -6.62 -1.93 -8.56
CA PHE A 302 -5.26 -1.73 -9.05
C PHE A 302 -5.22 -0.79 -10.26
N TYR A 303 -6.03 -1.03 -11.28
CA TYR A 303 -6.09 -0.18 -12.47
C TYR A 303 -6.54 1.24 -12.15
N THR A 304 -7.42 1.45 -11.17
CA THR A 304 -7.83 2.79 -10.76
C THR A 304 -6.70 3.62 -10.13
N GLN A 305 -5.64 2.98 -9.62
CA GLN A 305 -4.48 3.69 -9.06
C GLN A 305 -3.44 4.09 -10.12
N LEU A 306 -3.40 3.37 -11.25
CA LEU A 306 -2.36 3.53 -12.26
C LEU A 306 -2.33 4.90 -12.97
N PRO A 307 -3.43 5.63 -13.21
CA PRO A 307 -3.36 6.97 -13.82
C PRO A 307 -2.41 7.92 -13.10
N ASN A 308 -2.39 7.89 -11.76
CA ASN A 308 -1.52 8.70 -10.93
C ASN A 308 -0.08 8.18 -10.83
N GLN A 309 0.23 7.07 -11.51
CA GLN A 309 1.50 6.33 -11.43
C GLN A 309 2.11 6.12 -12.82
N LYS A 310 2.12 7.18 -13.65
CA LYS A 310 2.57 7.13 -15.06
C LYS A 310 3.94 6.47 -15.26
N ALA A 311 4.87 6.65 -14.32
CA ALA A 311 6.18 6.02 -14.38
C ALA A 311 6.14 4.47 -14.41
N LEU A 312 5.06 3.85 -13.93
CA LEU A 312 4.94 2.39 -13.87
C LEU A 312 4.59 1.76 -15.22
N TRP A 313 3.93 2.48 -16.13
CA TRP A 313 3.37 1.93 -17.37
C TRP A 313 3.67 2.74 -18.63
N LYS A 314 4.32 3.92 -18.52
CA LYS A 314 4.69 4.73 -19.68
C LYS A 314 5.61 3.99 -20.65
N LYS A 315 5.49 4.35 -21.93
CA LYS A 315 6.52 4.08 -22.94
C LYS A 315 7.71 5.01 -22.71
N GLY A 316 8.91 4.43 -22.64
CA GLY A 316 10.16 5.19 -22.65
C GLY A 316 10.59 5.57 -24.07
N SER A 317 11.48 6.55 -24.18
CA SER A 317 12.09 6.94 -25.47
C SER A 317 13.16 5.96 -25.97
N GLY A 318 13.45 4.88 -25.23
CA GLY A 318 14.48 3.89 -25.57
C GLY A 318 15.89 4.25 -25.08
N SER A 319 16.03 5.39 -24.39
CA SER A 319 17.29 5.81 -23.75
C SER A 319 17.42 5.27 -22.32
N TYR A 320 18.65 5.12 -21.80
CA TYR A 320 18.84 4.54 -20.46
C TYR A 320 18.20 5.37 -19.33
N TRP A 321 18.12 6.69 -19.50
CA TRP A 321 17.51 7.62 -18.53
C TRP A 321 15.98 7.70 -18.65
N ASP A 322 15.40 7.10 -19.69
CA ASP A 322 13.97 7.13 -19.96
C ASP A 322 13.50 5.76 -20.47
N ALA A 323 13.66 4.78 -19.59
CA ALA A 323 13.21 3.41 -19.81
C ALA A 323 11.69 3.28 -19.73
N ASP A 324 11.16 2.21 -20.33
CA ASP A 324 9.77 1.81 -20.15
C ASP A 324 9.43 1.58 -18.68
N GLY A 325 8.18 1.90 -18.35
CA GLY A 325 7.63 1.56 -17.05
C GLY A 325 7.65 0.05 -16.80
N PRO A 326 7.94 -0.41 -15.57
CA PRO A 326 8.09 -1.84 -15.24
C PRO A 326 6.87 -2.71 -15.58
N LEU A 327 5.65 -2.17 -15.54
CA LEU A 327 4.43 -2.92 -15.87
C LEU A 327 4.28 -3.16 -17.37
N ARG A 328 4.86 -2.28 -18.20
CA ARG A 328 4.64 -2.30 -19.65
C ARG A 328 5.09 -3.60 -20.32
N LYS A 329 6.13 -4.23 -19.76
CA LYS A 329 6.69 -5.51 -20.22
C LYS A 329 6.11 -6.71 -19.47
N LYS A 330 5.16 -6.51 -18.58
CA LYS A 330 4.54 -7.55 -17.77
C LYS A 330 3.15 -7.91 -18.26
N PRO A 331 2.73 -9.17 -18.10
CA PRO A 331 1.36 -9.56 -18.41
C PRO A 331 0.43 -9.12 -17.27
N PHE A 332 0.09 -7.83 -17.23
CA PHE A 332 -0.75 -7.27 -16.17
C PHE A 332 -2.19 -6.95 -16.61
N ILE A 333 -2.52 -7.17 -17.89
CA ILE A 333 -3.88 -6.96 -18.42
C ILE A 333 -4.66 -8.27 -18.31
N ARG A 334 -5.70 -8.29 -17.48
CA ARG A 334 -6.60 -9.44 -17.32
C ARG A 334 -7.59 -9.52 -18.48
N ILE A 335 -7.62 -10.66 -19.15
CA ILE A 335 -8.50 -10.92 -20.29
C ILE A 335 -9.71 -11.77 -19.89
N GLN A 336 -10.67 -11.93 -20.81
CA GLN A 336 -11.98 -12.53 -20.56
C GLN A 336 -11.91 -13.94 -19.91
N ASP A 337 -10.91 -14.75 -20.24
CA ASP A 337 -10.71 -16.10 -19.68
C ASP A 337 -10.08 -16.09 -18.26
N GLY A 338 -9.75 -14.92 -17.72
CA GLY A 338 -9.12 -14.73 -16.41
C GLY A 338 -7.59 -14.79 -16.42
N SER A 339 -6.97 -15.19 -17.54
CA SER A 339 -5.51 -15.11 -17.72
C SER A 339 -5.06 -13.66 -17.96
N HIS A 340 -3.74 -13.45 -18.03
CA HIS A 340 -3.17 -12.11 -18.22
C HIS A 340 -2.20 -12.05 -19.39
N VAL A 341 -2.20 -10.89 -20.06
CA VAL A 341 -1.32 -10.61 -21.20
C VAL A 341 -0.63 -9.26 -21.06
N ARG A 342 0.48 -9.09 -21.79
CA ARG A 342 1.11 -7.78 -21.93
C ARG A 342 0.15 -6.87 -22.70
N PRO A 343 0.12 -5.55 -22.43
CA PRO A 343 -0.73 -4.64 -23.19
C PRO A 343 -0.31 -4.54 -24.66
N PHE A 344 1.00 -4.53 -24.92
CA PHE A 344 1.58 -4.38 -26.26
C PHE A 344 2.70 -5.39 -26.49
N ASP A 345 3.00 -5.69 -27.75
CA ASP A 345 4.20 -6.43 -28.16
C ASP A 345 5.42 -5.50 -28.30
N ASP A 346 6.55 -6.05 -28.75
CA ASP A 346 7.80 -5.29 -28.91
C ASP A 346 7.74 -4.26 -30.05
N ASP A 347 6.79 -4.43 -30.99
CA ASP A 347 6.49 -3.51 -32.10
C ASP A 347 5.43 -2.46 -31.73
N GLU A 348 4.97 -2.43 -30.48
CA GLU A 348 3.92 -1.53 -29.98
C GLU A 348 2.52 -1.81 -30.52
N LYS A 349 2.32 -3.00 -31.08
CA LYS A 349 1.01 -3.45 -31.50
C LYS A 349 0.23 -3.98 -30.29
N PRO A 350 -1.08 -3.73 -30.23
CA PRO A 350 -1.94 -4.16 -29.13
C PRO A 350 -2.03 -5.70 -29.09
N ASN A 351 -1.80 -6.27 -27.92
CA ASN A 351 -2.02 -7.70 -27.65
C ASN A 351 -3.43 -7.98 -27.11
N VAL A 352 -4.19 -6.92 -26.82
CA VAL A 352 -5.49 -6.97 -26.16
C VAL A 352 -6.34 -5.78 -26.61
N TYR A 353 -7.66 -5.96 -26.62
CA TYR A 353 -8.64 -4.98 -27.06
C TYR A 353 -9.72 -4.75 -26.00
N LEU A 354 -10.34 -3.56 -26.01
CA LEU A 354 -11.45 -3.22 -25.11
C LEU A 354 -12.80 -3.50 -25.77
N THR A 355 -13.69 -4.16 -25.04
CA THR A 355 -15.10 -4.34 -25.42
C THR A 355 -15.96 -4.23 -24.17
N THR A 356 -17.15 -3.66 -24.31
CA THR A 356 -18.17 -3.64 -23.25
C THR A 356 -19.10 -4.85 -23.32
N LYS A 357 -19.02 -5.63 -24.41
CA LYS A 357 -19.81 -6.85 -24.66
C LYS A 357 -18.92 -8.09 -24.52
N THR A 358 -19.47 -9.15 -23.95
CA THR A 358 -18.86 -10.48 -24.03
C THR A 358 -19.05 -11.02 -25.45
N LEU A 359 -17.96 -11.33 -26.12
CA LEU A 359 -17.96 -11.83 -27.49
C LEU A 359 -17.87 -13.37 -27.49
N ILE A 360 -18.66 -14.01 -28.35
CA ILE A 360 -18.63 -15.47 -28.54
C ILE A 360 -17.66 -15.78 -29.69
N ASP A 361 -16.76 -16.75 -29.49
CA ASP A 361 -15.77 -17.20 -30.48
C ASP A 361 -14.86 -16.09 -31.04
N ALA A 362 -14.53 -15.07 -30.26
CA ALA A 362 -13.56 -14.05 -30.65
C ALA A 362 -12.13 -14.61 -30.53
N GLN A 363 -11.33 -14.47 -31.59
CA GLN A 363 -9.92 -14.88 -31.60
C GLN A 363 -9.02 -13.76 -31.07
N LEU A 364 -9.39 -12.49 -31.29
CA LEU A 364 -8.71 -11.37 -30.65
C LEU A 364 -8.99 -11.34 -29.14
N LYS A 365 -7.93 -11.23 -28.35
CA LYS A 365 -8.01 -11.20 -26.89
C LYS A 365 -8.65 -9.90 -26.42
N THR A 366 -9.63 -10.01 -25.54
CA THR A 366 -10.34 -8.86 -24.98
C THR A 366 -10.15 -8.74 -23.47
N VAL A 367 -10.08 -7.51 -22.99
CA VAL A 367 -10.11 -7.23 -21.54
C VAL A 367 -11.40 -7.78 -20.97
N LYS A 368 -11.30 -8.38 -19.78
CA LYS A 368 -12.46 -8.93 -19.09
C LYS A 368 -13.58 -7.90 -18.92
N THR A 369 -14.80 -8.27 -19.27
CA THR A 369 -15.95 -7.37 -19.42
C THR A 369 -16.25 -6.58 -18.14
N GLU A 370 -16.14 -7.22 -16.96
CA GLU A 370 -16.33 -6.58 -15.65
C GLU A 370 -15.35 -5.42 -15.42
N ILE A 371 -14.11 -5.55 -15.91
CA ILE A 371 -13.10 -4.51 -15.80
C ILE A 371 -13.32 -3.41 -16.86
N ALA A 372 -13.64 -3.83 -18.09
CA ALA A 372 -13.88 -2.91 -19.20
C ALA A 372 -15.13 -2.03 -19.01
N ASN A 373 -16.11 -2.49 -18.22
CA ASN A 373 -17.32 -1.72 -17.87
C ASN A 373 -17.14 -0.81 -16.64
N HIS A 374 -16.04 -0.90 -15.91
CA HIS A 374 -15.80 -0.02 -14.77
C HIS A 374 -15.18 1.30 -15.22
N ASP A 375 -15.91 2.41 -15.10
CA ASP A 375 -15.57 3.74 -15.65
C ASP A 375 -14.10 4.15 -15.50
N LYS A 376 -13.56 4.13 -14.28
CA LYS A 376 -12.18 4.57 -14.01
C LYS A 376 -11.12 3.62 -14.59
N ALA A 377 -11.40 2.31 -14.58
CA ALA A 377 -10.47 1.32 -15.10
C ALA A 377 -10.47 1.34 -16.62
N ARG A 378 -11.66 1.48 -17.22
CA ARG A 378 -11.84 1.72 -18.66
C ARG A 378 -11.13 2.99 -19.12
N GLN A 379 -11.28 4.09 -18.39
CA GLN A 379 -10.60 5.35 -18.70
C GLN A 379 -9.08 5.18 -18.71
N PHE A 380 -8.52 4.50 -17.70
CA PHE A 380 -7.09 4.19 -17.69
C PHE A 380 -6.67 3.36 -18.91
N LEU A 381 -7.38 2.26 -19.20
CA LEU A 381 -7.01 1.36 -20.28
C LEU A 381 -7.13 2.04 -21.66
N LEU A 382 -8.22 2.78 -21.90
CA LEU A 382 -8.51 3.41 -23.19
C LEU A 382 -7.72 4.70 -23.39
N SER A 383 -7.74 5.62 -22.43
CA SER A 383 -7.22 6.98 -22.61
C SER A 383 -5.75 7.09 -22.23
N ASP A 384 -5.35 6.48 -21.11
CA ASP A 384 -3.99 6.62 -20.59
C ASP A 384 -3.04 5.60 -21.22
N LEU A 385 -3.39 4.31 -21.11
CA LEU A 385 -2.59 3.20 -21.64
C LEU A 385 -2.74 3.04 -23.16
N LYS A 386 -3.82 3.56 -23.74
CA LYS A 386 -4.13 3.52 -25.19
C LYS A 386 -4.36 2.12 -25.74
N VAL A 387 -5.01 1.26 -24.96
CA VAL A 387 -5.54 -0.01 -25.45
C VAL A 387 -6.71 0.30 -26.40
N PRO A 388 -6.68 -0.14 -27.66
CA PRO A 388 -7.74 0.19 -28.62
C PRO A 388 -9.03 -0.56 -28.31
N GLU A 389 -10.14 0.01 -28.75
CA GLU A 389 -11.42 -0.69 -28.77
C GLU A 389 -11.39 -1.86 -29.76
N PHE A 390 -12.22 -2.87 -29.48
CA PHE A 390 -12.34 -4.06 -30.29
C PHE A 390 -12.77 -3.70 -31.70
N ASP A 391 -11.93 -4.07 -32.66
CA ASP A 391 -12.18 -3.83 -34.08
C ASP A 391 -12.76 -5.08 -34.71
N ILE A 392 -14.09 -5.15 -34.75
CA ILE A 392 -14.80 -6.27 -35.36
C ILE A 392 -14.46 -6.46 -36.85
N VAL A 393 -14.13 -5.38 -37.57
CA VAL A 393 -13.71 -5.48 -38.97
C VAL A 393 -12.37 -6.21 -39.06
N ALA A 394 -11.44 -5.89 -38.16
CA ALA A 394 -10.15 -6.57 -38.11
C ALA A 394 -10.29 -8.04 -37.68
N GLU A 395 -11.19 -8.36 -36.74
CA GLU A 395 -11.53 -9.74 -36.36
C GLU A 395 -12.03 -10.53 -37.59
N VAL A 396 -12.98 -9.96 -38.33
CA VAL A 396 -13.55 -10.62 -39.51
C VAL A 396 -12.50 -10.88 -40.57
N ILE A 397 -11.70 -9.86 -40.94
CA ILE A 397 -10.68 -9.98 -41.98
C ILE A 397 -9.56 -10.97 -41.59
N LYS A 398 -9.12 -10.96 -40.33
CA LYS A 398 -7.96 -11.74 -39.89
C LYS A 398 -8.30 -13.17 -39.45
N HIS A 399 -9.53 -13.40 -38.99
CA HIS A 399 -9.88 -14.65 -38.29
C HIS A 399 -11.16 -15.33 -38.79
N VAL A 400 -12.13 -14.60 -39.35
CA VAL A 400 -13.37 -15.20 -39.88
C VAL A 400 -13.20 -15.60 -41.34
N ILE A 401 -12.88 -14.64 -42.20
CA ILE A 401 -12.77 -14.84 -43.66
C ILE A 401 -11.76 -15.94 -44.03
N PRO A 402 -10.56 -16.03 -43.43
CA PRO A 402 -9.59 -17.06 -43.79
C PRO A 402 -10.04 -18.50 -43.53
N LYS A 403 -11.10 -18.74 -42.74
CA LYS A 403 -11.64 -20.09 -42.53
C LYS A 403 -12.23 -20.68 -43.81
N TYR A 404 -12.81 -19.83 -44.67
CA TYR A 404 -13.51 -20.25 -45.89
C TYR A 404 -12.56 -20.57 -47.05
N THR A 405 -11.28 -20.23 -46.92
CA THR A 405 -10.21 -20.62 -47.85
C THR A 405 -9.35 -21.77 -47.31
N SER A 406 -9.62 -22.22 -46.09
CA SER A 406 -8.94 -23.34 -45.45
C SER A 406 -9.52 -24.69 -45.90
N PRO A 407 -8.73 -25.79 -45.92
CA PRO A 407 -9.23 -27.13 -46.24
C PRO A 407 -10.34 -27.63 -45.29
N SER A 408 -10.40 -27.08 -44.08
CA SER A 408 -11.44 -27.39 -43.09
C SER A 408 -12.47 -26.27 -43.06
N LEU A 409 -13.56 -26.45 -43.80
CA LEU A 409 -14.65 -25.48 -43.87
C LEU A 409 -15.44 -25.38 -42.55
N PRO A 410 -16.00 -24.20 -42.22
CA PRO A 410 -16.86 -24.03 -41.05
C PRO A 410 -18.10 -24.92 -41.08
N LYS A 411 -18.58 -25.34 -39.91
CA LYS A 411 -19.87 -26.03 -39.76
C LYS A 411 -21.03 -25.02 -39.79
N THR A 412 -22.26 -25.49 -40.02
CA THR A 412 -23.47 -24.65 -40.10
C THR A 412 -23.59 -23.66 -38.93
N ASP A 413 -23.54 -24.11 -37.68
CA ASP A 413 -23.66 -23.22 -36.52
C ASP A 413 -22.53 -22.18 -36.43
N GLU A 414 -21.31 -22.55 -36.85
CA GLU A 414 -20.17 -21.63 -36.88
C GLU A 414 -20.32 -20.61 -38.00
N HIS A 415 -20.81 -21.05 -39.16
CA HIS A 415 -21.11 -20.20 -40.30
C HIS A 415 -22.18 -19.14 -39.96
N GLU A 416 -23.24 -19.53 -39.26
CA GLU A 416 -24.27 -18.59 -38.80
C GLU A 416 -23.67 -17.48 -37.92
N ARG A 417 -22.81 -17.84 -36.96
CA ARG A 417 -22.12 -16.86 -36.09
C ARG A 417 -21.12 -15.99 -36.84
N ASP A 418 -20.41 -16.56 -37.82
CA ASP A 418 -19.50 -15.81 -38.68
C ASP A 418 -20.26 -14.77 -39.52
N ILE A 419 -21.44 -15.12 -40.03
CA ILE A 419 -22.33 -14.20 -40.77
C ILE A 419 -22.82 -13.07 -39.86
N GLU A 420 -23.26 -13.37 -38.64
CA GLU A 420 -23.64 -12.32 -37.67
C GLU A 420 -22.49 -11.34 -37.41
N LYS A 421 -21.26 -11.82 -37.25
CA LYS A 421 -20.06 -10.98 -37.10
C LYS A 421 -19.80 -10.12 -38.34
N ILE A 422 -19.99 -10.67 -39.55
CA ILE A 422 -19.86 -9.92 -40.80
C ILE A 422 -20.92 -8.82 -40.88
N LEU A 423 -22.17 -9.13 -40.52
CA LEU A 423 -23.26 -8.15 -40.48
C LEU A 423 -22.92 -6.99 -39.52
N GLU A 424 -22.47 -7.29 -38.31
CA GLU A 424 -22.07 -6.27 -37.32
C GLU A 424 -20.86 -5.47 -37.83
N ALA A 425 -19.86 -6.11 -38.46
CA ALA A 425 -18.70 -5.43 -39.02
C ALA A 425 -19.04 -4.46 -40.17
N PHE A 426 -20.07 -4.77 -40.96
CA PHE A 426 -20.54 -3.92 -42.04
C PHE A 426 -21.23 -2.63 -41.58
N GLN A 427 -21.70 -2.59 -40.33
CA GLN A 427 -22.28 -1.39 -39.72
C GLN A 427 -21.23 -0.38 -39.27
N THR A 428 -19.94 -0.60 -39.57
CA THR A 428 -18.88 0.36 -39.26
C THR A 428 -19.12 1.72 -39.94
N ASP A 429 -18.91 2.79 -39.18
CA ASP A 429 -18.99 4.19 -39.62
C ASP A 429 -17.74 4.64 -40.40
N SER A 430 -16.65 3.88 -40.31
CA SER A 430 -15.41 4.15 -41.04
C SER A 430 -15.50 3.70 -42.49
N GLN A 431 -15.51 4.67 -43.42
CA GLN A 431 -15.48 4.40 -44.86
C GLN A 431 -14.27 3.57 -45.30
N GLU A 432 -13.10 3.81 -44.70
CA GLU A 432 -11.88 3.04 -44.99
C GLU A 432 -12.01 1.58 -44.55
N LYS A 433 -12.48 1.33 -43.32
CA LYS A 433 -12.69 -0.03 -42.82
C LYS A 433 -13.76 -0.76 -43.64
N ARG A 434 -14.85 -0.09 -43.97
CA ARG A 434 -15.93 -0.65 -44.80
C ARG A 434 -15.42 -1.03 -46.19
N LYS A 435 -14.57 -0.20 -46.81
CA LYS A 435 -13.95 -0.51 -48.10
C LYS A 435 -13.07 -1.76 -48.01
N ARG A 436 -12.17 -1.82 -47.01
CA ARG A 436 -11.28 -2.98 -46.79
C ARG A 436 -12.05 -4.28 -46.53
N LEU A 437 -13.12 -4.20 -45.73
CA LEU A 437 -14.01 -5.34 -45.47
C LEU A 437 -14.67 -5.83 -46.74
N LYS A 438 -15.21 -4.91 -47.55
CA LYS A 438 -15.85 -5.20 -48.83
C LYS A 438 -14.88 -5.91 -49.77
N GLU A 439 -13.67 -5.38 -49.96
CA GLU A 439 -12.64 -5.98 -50.82
C GLU A 439 -12.31 -7.41 -50.36
N ALA A 440 -12.05 -7.62 -49.07
CA ALA A 440 -11.73 -8.94 -48.53
C ALA A 440 -12.87 -9.97 -48.71
N LEU A 441 -14.13 -9.54 -48.56
CA LEU A 441 -15.29 -10.42 -48.72
C LEU A 441 -15.59 -10.74 -50.18
N GLN A 442 -15.34 -9.81 -51.11
CA GLN A 442 -15.49 -10.07 -52.55
C GLN A 442 -14.48 -11.11 -53.04
N GLU A 443 -13.26 -11.09 -52.50
CA GLU A 443 -12.19 -12.01 -52.88
C GLU A 443 -12.32 -13.41 -52.24
N THR A 444 -13.22 -13.60 -51.28
CA THR A 444 -13.31 -14.85 -50.51
C THR A 444 -14.60 -15.61 -50.82
N PRO A 445 -14.54 -16.93 -51.10
CA PRO A 445 -15.72 -17.76 -51.26
C PRO A 445 -16.35 -18.09 -49.89
N PHE A 446 -17.19 -17.22 -49.34
CA PHE A 446 -17.81 -17.41 -48.01
C PHE A 446 -19.34 -17.53 -48.03
N ILE A 447 -19.99 -17.29 -49.18
CA ILE A 447 -21.46 -17.33 -49.30
C ILE A 447 -21.89 -18.74 -49.71
N LEU A 448 -22.74 -19.36 -48.90
CA LEU A 448 -23.32 -20.68 -49.14
C LEU A 448 -24.30 -20.61 -50.30
N SER A 449 -24.11 -21.50 -51.26
CA SER A 449 -24.87 -21.52 -52.50
C SER A 449 -25.16 -22.94 -52.95
N TRP A 450 -26.24 -23.12 -53.70
CA TRP A 450 -26.57 -24.37 -54.36
C TRP A 450 -26.58 -24.18 -55.88
N SER A 451 -26.41 -25.26 -56.65
CA SER A 451 -26.45 -25.23 -58.11
C SER A 451 -27.67 -26.01 -58.62
N PRO A 452 -28.31 -25.60 -59.73
CA PRO A 452 -29.41 -26.37 -60.33
C PRO A 452 -29.02 -27.80 -60.72
N THR A 453 -27.72 -28.04 -60.95
CA THR A 453 -27.16 -29.31 -61.44
C THR A 453 -26.59 -30.19 -60.34
N SER A 454 -26.39 -29.66 -59.13
CA SER A 454 -25.87 -30.37 -57.96
C SER A 454 -26.59 -29.91 -56.70
N SER A 455 -27.16 -30.86 -55.95
CA SER A 455 -27.82 -30.60 -54.67
C SER A 455 -26.86 -30.24 -53.53
N ASP A 456 -25.55 -30.26 -53.78
CA ASP A 456 -24.54 -29.98 -52.76
C ASP A 456 -24.36 -28.48 -52.55
N GLU A 457 -24.51 -28.04 -51.30
CA GLU A 457 -24.24 -26.67 -50.91
C GLU A 457 -22.72 -26.42 -50.89
N THR A 458 -22.28 -25.35 -51.57
CA THR A 458 -20.87 -24.98 -51.69
C THR A 458 -20.69 -23.50 -51.41
N TYR A 459 -19.57 -23.13 -50.79
CA TYR A 459 -19.21 -21.74 -50.60
C TYR A 459 -18.62 -21.14 -51.88
N ARG A 460 -19.15 -19.99 -52.33
CA ARG A 460 -18.73 -19.30 -53.56
C ARG A 460 -18.52 -17.80 -53.32
N GLN A 461 -17.76 -17.17 -54.22
CA GLN A 461 -17.52 -15.73 -54.23
C GLN A 461 -18.78 -14.97 -54.67
N SER A 462 -18.92 -13.71 -54.22
CA SER A 462 -20.12 -12.90 -54.51
C SER A 462 -20.29 -12.60 -55.99
N ASP A 463 -19.22 -12.57 -56.78
CA ASP A 463 -19.26 -12.27 -58.20
C ASP A 463 -19.72 -13.46 -59.07
N ALA A 464 -19.76 -14.67 -58.52
CA ALA A 464 -20.23 -15.88 -59.20
C ALA A 464 -21.68 -16.24 -58.85
N LEU A 465 -22.36 -15.41 -58.04
CA LEU A 465 -23.66 -15.73 -57.45
C LEU A 465 -24.80 -14.84 -57.94
N TYR A 466 -25.99 -15.44 -57.91
CA TYR A 466 -27.26 -14.79 -58.19
C TYR A 466 -28.28 -15.01 -57.07
N PHE A 467 -29.20 -14.07 -56.90
CA PHE A 467 -30.38 -14.28 -56.05
C PHE A 467 -31.35 -15.26 -56.72
N GLN A 468 -32.08 -16.01 -55.90
CA GLN A 468 -33.01 -17.01 -56.39
C GLN A 468 -34.24 -16.37 -57.03
N GLU A 469 -34.25 -16.31 -58.36
CA GLU A 469 -35.40 -15.87 -59.15
C GLU A 469 -35.76 -16.93 -60.20
N LYS A 470 -37.07 -17.20 -60.35
CA LYS A 470 -37.58 -18.25 -61.26
C LYS A 470 -37.05 -18.14 -62.69
N LEU A 471 -36.84 -16.92 -63.18
CA LEU A 471 -36.34 -16.68 -64.54
C LEU A 471 -34.86 -17.04 -64.68
N LEU A 472 -34.05 -16.76 -63.65
CA LEU A 472 -32.63 -17.08 -63.63
C LEU A 472 -32.41 -18.58 -63.46
N GLU A 473 -33.23 -19.26 -62.65
CA GLU A 473 -33.19 -20.73 -62.50
C GLU A 473 -33.44 -21.44 -63.83
N ILE A 474 -34.44 -21.00 -64.60
CA ILE A 474 -34.73 -21.54 -65.93
C ILE A 474 -33.55 -21.27 -66.88
N TYR A 475 -33.02 -20.04 -66.86
CA TYR A 475 -31.95 -19.62 -67.75
C TYR A 475 -30.63 -20.37 -67.50
N PHE A 476 -30.29 -20.66 -66.24
CA PHE A 476 -29.05 -21.33 -65.85
C PHE A 476 -29.22 -22.84 -65.55
N SER A 477 -30.35 -23.43 -65.96
CA SER A 477 -30.69 -24.84 -65.67
C SER A 477 -29.65 -25.87 -66.13
N GLU A 478 -28.85 -25.55 -67.15
CA GLU A 478 -27.77 -26.42 -67.67
C GLU A 478 -26.35 -25.97 -67.28
N ASN A 479 -26.20 -24.96 -66.42
CA ASN A 479 -24.90 -24.36 -66.08
C ASN A 479 -24.46 -24.66 -64.63
N SER A 480 -23.49 -25.54 -64.46
CA SER A 480 -22.92 -25.92 -63.15
C SER A 480 -22.01 -24.84 -62.52
N GLU A 481 -21.52 -23.91 -63.33
CA GLU A 481 -20.63 -22.82 -62.89
C GLU A 481 -21.42 -21.71 -62.17
N VAL A 482 -22.75 -21.71 -62.26
CA VAL A 482 -23.61 -20.71 -61.63
C VAL A 482 -24.20 -21.24 -60.33
N GLY A 483 -24.11 -20.44 -59.27
CA GLY A 483 -24.69 -20.73 -57.96
C GLY A 483 -25.78 -19.73 -57.57
N PHE A 484 -26.80 -20.22 -56.88
CA PHE A 484 -27.85 -19.42 -56.26
C PHE A 484 -27.60 -19.33 -54.75
N VAL A 485 -27.75 -18.14 -54.17
CA VAL A 485 -27.62 -17.93 -52.72
C VAL A 485 -28.62 -18.84 -51.98
N SER A 486 -28.16 -19.54 -50.93
CA SER A 486 -29.02 -20.43 -50.14
C SER A 486 -30.15 -19.65 -49.45
N SER A 487 -31.33 -20.26 -49.31
CA SER A 487 -32.50 -19.64 -48.67
C SER A 487 -32.39 -19.57 -47.15
N SER A 488 -31.30 -20.07 -46.56
CA SER A 488 -31.03 -20.08 -45.13
C SER A 488 -30.65 -18.71 -44.54
N TYR A 489 -30.34 -17.73 -45.40
CA TYR A 489 -29.91 -16.40 -44.97
C TYR A 489 -31.08 -15.47 -44.62
N GLN A 490 -30.88 -14.65 -43.59
CA GLN A 490 -31.79 -13.56 -43.24
C GLN A 490 -31.69 -12.40 -44.25
N GLU A 491 -32.76 -11.58 -44.33
CA GLU A 491 -32.86 -10.44 -45.26
C GLU A 491 -31.69 -9.45 -45.13
N SER A 492 -31.23 -9.20 -43.90
CA SER A 492 -30.07 -8.35 -43.61
C SER A 492 -28.77 -8.82 -44.28
N ALA A 493 -28.58 -10.15 -44.42
CA ALA A 493 -27.41 -10.71 -45.10
C ALA A 493 -27.55 -10.58 -46.63
N LEU A 494 -28.76 -10.71 -47.17
CA LEU A 494 -29.03 -10.54 -48.61
C LEU A 494 -28.72 -9.12 -49.08
N GLU A 495 -29.05 -8.10 -48.29
CA GLU A 495 -28.69 -6.70 -48.59
C GLU A 495 -27.17 -6.51 -48.71
N ILE A 496 -26.40 -7.15 -47.84
CA ILE A 496 -24.94 -7.11 -47.89
C ILE A 496 -24.42 -7.87 -49.12
N PHE A 497 -25.00 -9.03 -49.44
CA PHE A 497 -24.60 -9.79 -50.62
C PHE A 497 -24.85 -9.03 -51.92
N ALA A 498 -25.96 -8.29 -52.03
CA ALA A 498 -26.20 -7.38 -53.15
C ALA A 498 -25.11 -6.30 -53.23
N ASN A 499 -24.73 -5.70 -52.09
CA ASN A 499 -23.64 -4.72 -52.02
C ASN A 499 -22.26 -5.30 -52.38
N LEU A 500 -22.03 -6.60 -52.13
CA LEU A 500 -20.83 -7.34 -52.50
C LEU A 500 -20.80 -7.76 -53.98
N GLY A 501 -21.92 -7.61 -54.69
CA GLY A 501 -22.01 -7.85 -56.13
C GLY A 501 -22.79 -9.10 -56.53
N VAL A 502 -23.56 -9.73 -55.64
CA VAL A 502 -24.55 -10.77 -56.03
C VAL A 502 -25.64 -10.11 -56.86
N SER A 503 -25.98 -10.70 -58.01
CA SER A 503 -26.86 -10.08 -59.00
C SER A 503 -28.26 -10.70 -59.01
N SER A 504 -29.28 -9.86 -59.19
CA SER A 504 -30.65 -10.26 -59.55
C SER A 504 -30.87 -10.27 -61.08
N GLU A 505 -29.87 -9.85 -61.85
CA GLU A 505 -29.93 -9.77 -63.32
C GLU A 505 -28.79 -10.54 -63.97
N ILE A 506 -29.01 -11.06 -65.18
CA ILE A 506 -28.02 -11.83 -65.95
C ILE A 506 -26.81 -10.94 -66.25
N ARG A 507 -25.62 -11.39 -65.84
CA ARG A 507 -24.38 -10.69 -66.19
C ARG A 507 -23.95 -11.10 -67.59
N VAL A 508 -24.17 -10.24 -68.56
CA VAL A 508 -23.58 -10.38 -69.90
C VAL A 508 -22.13 -9.90 -69.79
N LYS A 509 -21.17 -10.84 -69.85
CA LYS A 509 -19.75 -10.52 -69.92
C LYS A 509 -19.35 -10.00 -71.30
#